data_AF-A0AA96ZNM9-F1
#
_entry.id   AF-A0AA96ZNM9-F1
#
_cell.length_a   1.000
_cell.length_b   1.000
_cell.length_c   1.000
_cell.angle_alpha   90.00
_cell.angle_beta   90.00
_cell.angle_gamma   90.00
#
_symmetry.space_group_name_H-M   'P 1'
#
loop_
_entity.id
_entity.type
_entity.pdbx_description
1 polymer ?
#
loop_
_entity_poly.entity_id
_entity_poly.type
_entity_poly.pdbx_seq_one_letter_code
_entity_poly.pdbx_strand_id
1 'polypeptide(L)'
;MKLEFKKSISNKVIIILGAMFVFLFLLGYFLLVGIDKVSNVTPEMFFFSSYTVATQFGLMLFSFVIAFFINREYSNKNILFYKLIGENIYTFFYKKIAVLFLECFAFITLGLLIISLMYHDFSHFALLLFLFSAVILQYILIIGTISMLCPNILISIGVSIVYWMTSVILVAISNKTFGFIAPFEAGNTMYPRIERVLQSDNMTLGSNDVLFIILYLVSIIIINAIILRFSKTRWIKMGI
;
A
#
# COMPACT_ATOMS: atom_id res chain seq x y z
N MET A 1 11.23 -14.97 -7.26
CA MET A 1 11.90 -13.83 -6.59
C MET A 1 12.99 -13.19 -7.46
N LYS A 2 14.13 -13.85 -7.74
CA LYS A 2 15.23 -13.23 -8.53
C LYS A 2 14.79 -12.71 -9.91
N LEU A 3 13.92 -13.44 -10.62
CA LEU A 3 13.36 -12.99 -11.90
C LEU A 3 12.52 -11.71 -11.75
N GLU A 4 11.62 -11.68 -10.77
CA GLU A 4 10.72 -10.55 -10.52
C GLU A 4 11.49 -9.28 -10.11
N PHE A 5 12.53 -9.40 -9.28
CA PHE A 5 13.41 -8.28 -8.96
C PHE A 5 14.13 -7.73 -10.20
N LYS A 6 14.71 -8.61 -11.03
CA LYS A 6 15.33 -8.19 -12.30
C LYS A 6 14.33 -7.48 -13.21
N LYS A 7 13.10 -7.98 -13.28
CA LYS A 7 12.02 -7.35 -14.04
C LYS A 7 11.64 -5.99 -13.47
N SER A 8 11.55 -5.83 -12.14
CA SER A 8 11.26 -4.54 -11.52
C SER A 8 12.31 -3.49 -11.91
N ILE A 9 13.59 -3.83 -11.79
CA ILE A 9 14.71 -2.96 -12.16
C ILE A 9 14.68 -2.64 -13.66
N SER A 10 14.61 -3.67 -14.51
CA SER A 10 14.62 -3.49 -15.97
C SER A 10 13.42 -2.68 -16.47
N ASN A 11 12.27 -2.80 -15.80
CA ASN A 11 11.06 -2.08 -16.15
C ASN A 11 10.95 -0.71 -15.46
N LYS A 12 11.98 -0.29 -14.73
CA LYS A 12 12.04 0.97 -13.97
C LYS A 12 10.96 1.10 -12.89
N VAL A 13 10.35 -0.01 -12.48
CA VAL A 13 9.30 -0.04 -11.44
C VAL A 13 9.85 0.47 -10.12
N ILE A 14 11.04 -0.02 -9.72
CA ILE A 14 11.74 0.45 -8.53
C ILE A 14 12.03 1.96 -8.54
N ILE A 15 12.33 2.53 -9.70
CA ILE A 15 12.61 3.97 -9.85
C ILE A 15 11.32 4.78 -9.64
N ILE A 16 10.21 4.33 -10.25
CA ILE A 16 8.92 4.99 -10.11
C ILE A 16 8.43 4.87 -8.66
N LEU A 17 8.59 3.71 -8.01
CA LEU A 17 8.29 3.54 -6.58
C LEU A 17 9.09 4.52 -5.72
N GLY A 18 10.40 4.63 -5.95
CA GLY A 18 11.25 5.59 -5.24
C GLY A 18 10.76 7.04 -5.41
N ALA A 19 10.44 7.44 -6.64
CA ALA A 19 9.89 8.76 -6.91
C ALA A 19 8.53 8.99 -6.21
N MET A 20 7.67 7.97 -6.15
CA MET A 20 6.39 8.04 -5.43
C MET A 20 6.57 8.21 -3.92
N PHE A 21 7.53 7.50 -3.31
CA PHE A 21 7.82 7.68 -1.88
C PHE A 21 8.40 9.05 -1.58
N VAL A 22 9.34 9.55 -2.42
CA VAL A 22 9.84 10.93 -2.29
C VAL A 22 8.69 11.92 -2.38
N PHE A 23 7.80 11.76 -3.36
CA PHE A 23 6.64 12.62 -3.53
C PHE A 23 5.67 12.53 -2.35
N LEU A 24 5.45 11.34 -1.78
CA LEU A 24 4.60 11.14 -0.60
C LEU A 24 5.08 11.94 0.60
N PHE A 25 6.37 11.85 0.94
CA PHE A 25 6.93 12.61 2.07
C PHE A 25 6.96 14.12 1.78
N LEU A 26 7.25 14.53 0.54
CA LEU A 26 7.17 15.94 0.15
C LEU A 26 5.74 16.48 0.30
N LEU A 27 4.73 15.73 -0.15
CA LEU A 27 3.33 16.10 0.04
C LEU A 27 2.97 16.22 1.53
N GLY A 28 3.46 15.31 2.37
CA GLY A 28 3.28 15.41 3.82
C GLY A 28 3.82 16.72 4.39
N TYR A 29 4.98 17.17 3.90
CA TYR A 29 5.53 18.47 4.30
C TYR A 29 4.72 19.66 3.75
N PHE A 30 4.35 19.60 2.46
CA PHE A 30 3.55 20.64 1.81
C PHE A 30 2.16 20.81 2.43
N LEU A 31 1.55 19.73 2.92
CA LEU A 31 0.26 19.79 3.60
C LEU A 31 0.35 20.66 4.87
N LEU A 32 1.41 20.48 5.67
CA LEU A 32 1.64 21.26 6.89
C LEU A 32 1.96 22.73 6.63
N VAL A 33 2.89 23.00 5.71
CA VAL A 33 3.37 24.36 5.47
C VAL A 33 2.42 25.15 4.58
N GLY A 34 1.83 24.49 3.58
CA GLY A 34 0.99 25.11 2.57
C GLY A 34 -0.47 25.25 3.01
N ILE A 35 -1.07 24.16 3.47
CA ILE A 35 -2.51 24.13 3.82
C ILE A 35 -2.70 24.55 5.28
N ASP A 36 -1.99 23.88 6.20
CA ASP A 36 -2.18 24.09 7.64
C ASP A 36 -1.42 25.32 8.17
N LYS A 37 -0.56 25.92 7.35
CA LYS A 37 0.23 27.14 7.65
C LYS A 37 1.00 27.04 8.97
N VAL A 38 1.51 25.85 9.29
CA VAL A 38 2.31 25.61 10.49
C VAL A 38 3.68 26.28 10.32
N SER A 39 4.05 27.15 11.25
CA SER A 39 5.32 27.90 11.21
C SER A 39 6.51 27.08 11.69
N ASN A 40 6.31 26.22 12.70
CA ASN A 40 7.33 25.32 13.24
C ASN A 40 6.85 23.87 13.12
N VAL A 41 7.41 23.14 12.16
CA VAL A 41 7.07 21.73 11.92
C VAL A 41 7.80 20.85 12.93
N THR A 42 7.06 20.19 13.81
CA THR A 42 7.61 19.17 14.73
C THR A 42 7.70 17.81 14.01
N PRO A 43 8.57 16.88 14.46
CA PRO A 43 8.69 15.57 13.83
C PRO A 43 7.37 14.78 13.87
N GLU A 44 6.61 14.87 14.97
CA GLU A 44 5.32 14.18 15.13
C GLU A 44 4.30 14.68 14.11
N MET A 45 4.23 16.01 13.91
CA MET A 45 3.36 16.62 12.90
C MET A 45 3.75 16.15 11.49
N PHE A 46 5.06 16.12 11.19
CA PHE A 46 5.51 15.71 9.86
C PHE A 46 5.25 14.23 9.59
N PHE A 47 5.50 13.35 10.55
CA PHE A 47 5.20 11.93 10.42
C PHE A 47 3.71 11.67 10.29
N PHE A 48 2.88 12.33 11.10
CA PHE A 48 1.43 12.19 11.01
C PHE A 48 0.90 12.70 9.66
N SER A 49 1.33 13.88 9.21
CA SER A 49 0.92 14.41 7.90
C SER A 49 1.35 13.50 6.73
N SER A 50 2.57 12.98 6.77
CA SER A 50 3.05 12.02 5.75
C SER A 50 2.23 10.73 5.77
N TYR A 51 1.85 10.27 6.97
CA TYR A 51 0.96 9.12 7.15
C TYR A 51 -0.45 9.42 6.59
N THR A 52 -0.97 10.62 6.78
CA THR A 52 -2.23 11.08 6.17
C THR A 52 -2.20 10.99 4.65
N VAL A 53 -1.12 11.47 4.03
CA VAL A 53 -0.96 11.37 2.57
C VAL A 53 -0.92 9.91 2.13
N ALA A 54 -0.22 9.06 2.90
CA ALA A 54 -0.15 7.64 2.63
C ALA A 54 -1.52 6.96 2.72
N THR A 55 -2.35 7.28 3.72
CA THR A 55 -3.65 6.63 3.92
C THR A 55 -4.74 7.15 2.98
N GLN A 56 -4.77 8.46 2.73
CA GLN A 56 -5.83 9.09 1.92
C GLN A 56 -5.53 9.00 0.43
N PHE A 57 -4.32 9.34 0.00
CA PHE A 57 -3.96 9.40 -1.42
C PHE A 57 -3.11 8.22 -1.87
N GLY A 58 -2.53 7.45 -0.96
CA GLY A 58 -1.57 6.40 -1.29
C GLY A 58 -2.17 5.32 -2.20
N LEU A 59 -3.42 4.90 -2.00
CA LEU A 59 -4.04 3.90 -2.88
C LEU A 59 -4.06 4.40 -4.34
N MET A 60 -4.47 5.65 -4.55
CA MET A 60 -4.47 6.29 -5.87
C MET A 60 -3.06 6.39 -6.44
N LEU A 61 -2.10 6.89 -5.65
CA LEU A 61 -0.70 7.04 -6.07
C LEU A 61 -0.12 5.68 -6.49
N PHE A 62 -0.15 4.68 -5.62
CA PHE A 62 0.50 3.40 -5.88
C PHE A 62 -0.28 2.50 -6.86
N SER A 63 -1.56 2.79 -7.13
CA SER A 63 -2.41 1.98 -8.02
C SER A 63 -1.80 1.77 -9.41
N PHE A 64 -1.21 2.82 -9.97
CA PHE A 64 -0.61 2.78 -11.30
C PHE A 64 0.52 1.76 -11.37
N VAL A 65 1.47 1.82 -10.41
CA VAL A 65 2.67 0.99 -10.44
C VAL A 65 2.36 -0.46 -10.12
N ILE A 66 1.50 -0.69 -9.11
CA ILE A 66 1.09 -2.05 -8.73
C ILE A 66 0.35 -2.73 -9.89
N ALA A 67 -0.61 -2.03 -10.52
CA ALA A 67 -1.34 -2.55 -11.66
C ALA A 67 -0.43 -2.78 -12.87
N PHE A 68 0.46 -1.84 -13.16
CA PHE A 68 1.45 -1.98 -14.23
C PHE A 68 2.31 -3.24 -14.06
N PHE A 69 2.80 -3.52 -12.85
CA PHE A 69 3.70 -4.64 -12.59
C PHE A 69 3.07 -6.03 -12.83
N ILE A 70 1.75 -6.13 -12.70
CA ILE A 70 0.99 -7.37 -12.94
C ILE A 70 0.47 -7.40 -14.38
N ASN A 71 -0.32 -6.40 -14.78
CA ASN A 71 -1.03 -6.43 -16.07
C ASN A 71 -0.09 -6.33 -17.28
N ARG A 72 1.13 -5.78 -17.13
CA ARG A 72 2.13 -5.80 -18.22
C ARG A 72 2.50 -7.23 -18.65
N GLU A 73 2.43 -8.20 -17.74
CA GLU A 73 2.68 -9.60 -18.10
C GLU A 73 1.59 -10.17 -19.02
N TYR A 74 0.36 -9.69 -18.90
CA TYR A 74 -0.73 -10.04 -19.82
C TYR A 74 -0.51 -9.40 -21.19
N SER A 75 -0.18 -8.11 -21.24
CA SER A 75 0.11 -7.41 -22.49
C SER A 75 1.27 -8.04 -23.27
N ASN A 76 2.28 -8.55 -22.56
CA ASN A 76 3.43 -9.22 -23.16
C ASN A 76 3.23 -10.72 -23.40
N LYS A 77 2.06 -11.29 -23.08
CA LYS A 77 1.77 -12.74 -23.17
C LYS A 77 2.76 -13.62 -22.40
N ASN A 78 3.32 -13.09 -21.32
CA ASN A 78 4.33 -13.78 -20.52
C ASN A 78 3.73 -14.88 -19.62
N ILE A 79 2.41 -14.97 -19.48
CA ILE A 79 1.77 -16.00 -18.63
C ILE A 79 2.05 -17.41 -19.14
N LEU A 80 2.16 -17.59 -20.46
CA LEU A 80 2.59 -18.87 -21.03
C LEU A 80 4.00 -19.24 -20.54
N PHE A 81 4.92 -18.29 -20.52
CA PHE A 81 6.28 -18.50 -20.00
C PHE A 81 6.25 -18.91 -18.53
N TYR A 82 5.48 -18.21 -17.68
CA TYR A 82 5.31 -18.58 -16.26
C TYR A 82 4.77 -20.00 -16.10
N LYS A 83 3.83 -20.42 -16.94
CA LYS A 83 3.29 -21.78 -16.93
C LYS A 83 4.34 -22.82 -17.33
N LEU A 84 5.17 -22.53 -18.33
CA LEU A 84 6.23 -23.42 -18.81
C LEU A 84 7.32 -23.66 -17.75
N ILE A 85 7.64 -22.65 -16.94
CA ILE A 85 8.57 -22.79 -15.80
C ILE A 85 7.92 -23.40 -14.54
N GLY A 86 6.67 -23.90 -14.65
CA GLY A 86 5.97 -24.57 -13.56
C GLY A 86 5.32 -23.65 -12.53
N GLU A 87 5.20 -22.34 -12.80
CA GLU A 87 4.51 -21.42 -11.90
C GLU A 87 2.99 -21.53 -12.04
N ASN A 88 2.31 -21.52 -10.88
CA ASN A 88 0.86 -21.43 -10.78
C ASN A 88 0.43 -19.99 -10.43
N ILE A 89 -0.88 -19.74 -10.44
CA ILE A 89 -1.43 -18.41 -10.16
C ILE A 89 -1.00 -17.85 -8.80
N TYR A 90 -0.88 -18.70 -7.78
CA TYR A 90 -0.48 -18.28 -6.43
C TYR A 90 1.00 -17.93 -6.37
N THR A 91 1.86 -18.78 -6.95
CA THR A 91 3.30 -18.50 -6.97
C THR A 91 3.59 -17.25 -7.78
N PHE A 92 2.92 -17.07 -8.92
CA PHE A 92 3.01 -15.86 -9.73
C PHE A 92 2.61 -14.62 -8.93
N PHE A 93 1.43 -14.65 -8.30
CA PHE A 93 0.90 -13.54 -7.54
C PHE A 93 1.78 -13.20 -6.34
N TYR A 94 2.00 -14.14 -5.41
CA TYR A 94 2.71 -13.84 -4.16
C TYR A 94 4.19 -13.51 -4.37
N LYS A 95 4.85 -14.04 -5.42
CA LYS A 95 6.21 -13.59 -5.77
C LYS A 95 6.23 -12.12 -6.20
N LYS A 96 5.22 -11.66 -6.95
CA LYS A 96 5.13 -10.26 -7.36
C LYS A 96 4.81 -9.34 -6.18
N ILE A 97 3.82 -9.72 -5.37
CA ILE A 97 3.46 -9.02 -4.13
C ILE A 97 4.67 -8.88 -3.21
N ALA A 98 5.44 -9.96 -3.02
CA ALA A 98 6.63 -9.93 -2.18
C ALA A 98 7.73 -9.00 -2.71
N VAL A 99 7.96 -8.96 -4.03
CA VAL A 99 8.94 -8.02 -4.61
C VAL A 99 8.50 -6.57 -4.42
N LEU A 100 7.25 -6.25 -4.76
CA LEU A 100 6.71 -4.90 -4.56
C LEU A 100 6.78 -4.48 -3.07
N PHE A 101 6.40 -5.38 -2.17
CA PHE A 101 6.45 -5.09 -0.74
C PHE A 101 7.87 -4.85 -0.23
N LEU A 102 8.84 -5.67 -0.64
CA LEU A 102 10.24 -5.49 -0.25
C LEU A 102 10.83 -4.17 -0.78
N GLU A 103 10.53 -3.79 -2.02
CA GLU A 103 10.96 -2.52 -2.60
C GLU A 103 10.33 -1.33 -1.86
N CYS A 104 9.02 -1.39 -1.60
CA CYS A 104 8.33 -0.37 -0.81
C CYS A 104 8.86 -0.28 0.62
N PHE A 105 9.09 -1.42 1.28
CA PHE A 105 9.61 -1.47 2.64
C PHE A 105 10.99 -0.80 2.75
N ALA A 106 11.86 -1.02 1.75
CA ALA A 106 13.15 -0.34 1.68
C ALA A 106 12.98 1.18 1.57
N PHE A 107 12.08 1.67 0.70
CA PHE A 107 11.83 3.11 0.57
C PHE A 107 11.17 3.74 1.79
N ILE A 108 10.23 3.05 2.44
CA ILE A 108 9.65 3.50 3.72
C ILE A 108 10.75 3.64 4.76
N THR A 109 11.59 2.61 4.91
CA THR A 109 12.70 2.62 5.88
C THR A 109 13.64 3.79 5.60
N LEU A 110 14.05 3.99 4.35
CA LEU A 110 14.92 5.10 3.97
C LEU A 110 14.29 6.46 4.23
N GLY A 111 13.02 6.66 3.87
CA GLY A 111 12.31 7.93 4.09
C GLY A 111 12.17 8.25 5.58
N LEU A 112 11.75 7.28 6.38
CA LEU A 112 11.66 7.44 7.83
C LEU A 112 13.04 7.69 8.47
N LEU A 113 14.10 7.02 8.00
CA LEU A 113 15.46 7.24 8.50
C LEU A 113 15.93 8.67 8.21
N ILE A 114 15.71 9.17 6.99
CA ILE A 114 16.09 10.54 6.62
C ILE A 114 15.40 11.55 7.53
N ILE A 115 14.08 11.43 7.72
CA ILE A 115 13.33 12.36 8.56
C ILE A 115 13.78 12.25 10.02
N SER A 116 13.93 11.03 10.55
CA SER A 116 14.39 10.82 11.93
C SER A 116 15.78 11.41 12.17
N LEU A 117 16.69 11.30 11.19
CA LEU A 117 18.01 11.93 11.24
C LEU A 117 17.95 13.46 11.19
N MET A 118 17.06 14.05 10.38
CA MET A 118 16.90 15.50 10.29
C MET A 118 16.42 16.13 11.60
N TYR A 119 15.56 15.44 12.34
CA TYR A 119 15.00 15.92 13.60
C TYR A 119 15.70 15.35 14.85
N HIS A 120 16.69 14.48 14.67
CA HIS A 120 17.39 13.76 15.74
C HIS A 120 16.48 12.98 16.69
N ASP A 121 15.33 12.50 16.20
CA ASP A 121 14.37 11.73 16.99
C ASP A 121 13.97 10.42 16.29
N PHE A 122 14.14 9.31 17.00
CA PHE A 122 13.83 7.95 16.56
C PHE A 122 12.74 7.27 17.38
N SER A 123 12.15 7.99 18.35
CA SER A 123 11.13 7.50 19.28
C SER A 123 10.00 6.71 18.59
N HIS A 124 9.44 7.28 17.53
CA HIS A 124 8.30 6.74 16.81
C HIS A 124 8.68 5.86 15.59
N PHE A 125 9.97 5.64 15.34
CA PHE A 125 10.45 5.01 14.10
C PHE A 125 9.85 3.63 13.87
N ALA A 126 9.86 2.76 14.88
CA ALA A 126 9.35 1.40 14.77
C ALA A 126 7.83 1.35 14.54
N LEU A 127 7.09 2.24 15.23
CA LEU A 127 5.64 2.36 15.09
C LEU A 127 5.26 2.81 13.69
N LEU A 128 5.91 3.86 13.20
CA LEU A 128 5.68 4.40 11.85
C LEU A 128 6.08 3.39 10.79
N LEU A 129 7.20 2.68 10.96
CA LEU A 129 7.62 1.63 10.04
C LEU A 129 6.53 0.54 9.94
N PHE A 130 5.95 0.11 11.06
CA PHE A 130 4.85 -0.84 11.08
C PHE A 130 3.60 -0.30 10.37
N LEU A 131 3.17 0.93 10.70
CA LEU A 131 1.96 1.54 10.15
C LEU A 131 2.05 1.78 8.63
N PHE A 132 3.13 2.41 8.16
CA PHE A 132 3.35 2.62 6.72
C PHE A 132 3.44 1.29 5.97
N SER A 133 4.13 0.29 6.54
CA SER A 133 4.22 -1.04 5.92
C SER A 133 2.85 -1.71 5.83
N ALA A 134 2.00 -1.59 6.87
CA ALA A 134 0.66 -2.15 6.87
C ALA A 134 -0.24 -1.51 5.81
N VAL A 135 -0.21 -0.18 5.70
CA VAL A 135 -0.96 0.58 4.69
C VAL A 135 -0.54 0.18 3.28
N ILE A 136 0.77 0.15 3.01
CA ILE A 136 1.27 -0.21 1.67
C ILE A 136 1.00 -1.69 1.35
N LEU A 137 1.12 -2.60 2.31
CA LEU A 137 0.79 -4.01 2.10
C LEU A 137 -0.69 -4.18 1.74
N GLN A 138 -1.59 -3.47 2.42
CA GLN A 138 -3.01 -3.45 2.05
C GLN A 138 -3.19 -3.05 0.58
N TYR A 139 -2.56 -1.95 0.14
CA TYR A 139 -2.70 -1.47 -1.23
C TYR A 139 -2.18 -2.47 -2.26
N ILE A 140 -0.98 -3.03 -2.02
CA ILE A 140 -0.39 -4.03 -2.91
C ILE A 140 -1.32 -5.26 -3.02
N LEU A 141 -1.88 -5.72 -1.91
CA LEU A 141 -2.78 -6.87 -1.88
C LEU A 141 -4.11 -6.61 -2.59
N ILE A 142 -4.76 -5.47 -2.33
CA ILE A 142 -6.06 -5.13 -2.93
C ILE A 142 -5.90 -4.86 -4.42
N ILE A 143 -5.02 -3.90 -4.77
CA ILE A 143 -4.81 -3.49 -6.17
C ILE A 143 -4.27 -4.66 -6.96
N GLY A 144 -3.32 -5.41 -6.40
CA GLY A 144 -2.79 -6.59 -7.07
C GLY A 144 -3.88 -7.61 -7.40
N THR A 145 -4.83 -7.83 -6.50
CA THR A 145 -5.94 -8.75 -6.73
C THR A 145 -6.91 -8.23 -7.79
N ILE A 146 -7.21 -6.94 -7.77
CA ILE A 146 -7.98 -6.28 -8.85
C ILE A 146 -7.25 -6.45 -10.19
N SER A 147 -5.92 -6.28 -10.22
CA SER A 147 -5.09 -6.46 -11.41
C SER A 147 -5.11 -7.89 -11.93
N MET A 148 -5.19 -8.89 -11.05
CA MET A 148 -5.36 -10.29 -11.45
C MET A 148 -6.70 -10.55 -12.15
N LEU A 149 -7.73 -9.78 -11.78
CA LEU A 149 -9.07 -9.88 -12.37
C LEU A 149 -9.20 -9.05 -13.65
N CYS A 150 -8.41 -8.00 -13.83
CA CYS A 150 -8.55 -7.09 -14.97
C CYS A 150 -7.68 -7.51 -16.18
N PRO A 151 -8.18 -7.35 -17.42
CA PRO A 151 -7.42 -7.74 -18.62
C PRO A 151 -6.28 -6.77 -18.95
N ASN A 152 -6.41 -5.50 -18.56
CA ASN A 152 -5.43 -4.46 -18.88
C ASN A 152 -5.24 -3.50 -17.70
N ILE A 153 -4.15 -2.73 -17.79
CA ILE A 153 -3.72 -1.77 -16.76
C ILE A 153 -4.79 -0.69 -16.53
N LEU A 154 -5.39 -0.16 -17.61
CA LEU A 154 -6.35 0.94 -17.54
C LEU A 154 -7.58 0.55 -16.71
N ILE A 155 -8.17 -0.63 -16.98
CA ILE A 155 -9.32 -1.15 -16.24
C ILE A 155 -8.91 -1.44 -14.79
N SER A 156 -7.73 -2.00 -14.55
CA SER A 156 -7.25 -2.27 -13.20
C SER A 156 -7.16 -1.00 -12.35
N ILE A 157 -6.64 0.09 -12.93
CA ILE A 157 -6.54 1.39 -12.23
C ILE A 157 -7.94 1.95 -11.99
N GLY A 158 -8.80 1.97 -13.02
CA GLY A 158 -10.17 2.47 -12.90
C GLY A 158 -10.98 1.77 -11.81
N VAL A 159 -10.93 0.43 -11.76
CA VAL A 159 -11.60 -0.36 -10.71
C VAL A 159 -10.99 -0.11 -9.34
N SER A 160 -9.67 0.09 -9.25
CA SER A 160 -9.00 0.41 -7.98
C SER A 160 -9.43 1.77 -7.43
N ILE A 161 -9.58 2.78 -8.30
CA ILE A 161 -10.08 4.11 -7.93
C ILE A 161 -11.54 4.05 -7.46
N VAL A 162 -12.40 3.34 -8.20
CA VAL A 162 -13.81 3.16 -7.81
C VAL A 162 -13.92 2.42 -6.48
N TYR A 163 -13.10 1.38 -6.26
CA TYR A 163 -13.04 0.66 -4.98
C TYR A 163 -12.66 1.62 -3.85
N TRP A 164 -11.60 2.41 -4.04
CA TRP A 164 -11.14 3.38 -3.05
C TRP A 164 -12.21 4.41 -2.71
N MET A 165 -12.78 5.10 -3.71
CA MET A 165 -13.85 6.08 -3.48
C MET A 165 -15.05 5.46 -2.74
N THR A 166 -15.47 4.25 -3.16
CA THR A 166 -16.57 3.53 -2.52
C THR A 166 -16.25 3.22 -1.05
N SER A 167 -15.02 2.78 -0.76
CA SER A 167 -14.60 2.47 0.61
C SER A 167 -14.62 3.69 1.52
N VAL A 168 -14.15 4.85 1.02
CA VAL A 168 -14.17 6.13 1.75
C VAL A 168 -15.62 6.54 2.05
N ILE A 169 -16.51 6.50 1.05
CA ILE A 169 -17.92 6.84 1.21
C ILE A 169 -18.61 5.92 2.24
N LEU A 170 -18.36 4.61 2.17
CA LEU A 170 -18.97 3.65 3.09
C LEU A 170 -18.54 3.89 4.55
N VAL A 171 -17.25 4.15 4.79
CA VAL A 171 -16.76 4.48 6.14
C VAL A 171 -17.36 5.79 6.63
N ALA A 172 -17.52 6.79 5.77
CA ALA A 172 -18.15 8.06 6.12
C ALA A 172 -19.64 7.92 6.51
N ILE A 173 -20.38 7.00 5.86
CA ILE A 173 -21.79 6.73 6.18
C ILE A 173 -21.94 6.03 7.54
N SER A 174 -21.18 4.96 7.77
CA SER A 174 -21.23 4.22 9.03
C SER A 174 -19.91 3.56 9.33
N ASN A 175 -19.10 4.23 10.14
CA ASN A 175 -17.85 3.69 10.65
C ASN A 175 -18.06 2.40 11.48
N LYS A 176 -19.17 2.30 12.23
CA LYS A 176 -19.49 1.10 13.02
C LYS A 176 -19.67 -0.16 12.16
N THR A 177 -20.24 -0.02 10.97
CA THR A 177 -20.53 -1.15 10.07
C THR A 177 -19.42 -1.36 9.05
N PHE A 178 -18.91 -0.28 8.47
CA PHE A 178 -17.99 -0.32 7.33
C PHE A 178 -16.55 0.03 7.69
N GLY A 179 -16.25 0.35 8.96
CA GLY A 179 -14.89 0.67 9.40
C GLY A 179 -13.88 -0.47 9.18
N PHE A 180 -14.34 -1.71 9.04
CA PHE A 180 -13.45 -2.81 8.66
C PHE A 180 -12.98 -2.75 7.20
N ILE A 181 -13.69 -2.08 6.30
CA ILE A 181 -13.35 -2.03 4.86
C ILE A 181 -12.09 -1.17 4.63
N ALA A 182 -12.03 -0.01 5.28
CA ALA A 182 -10.89 0.91 5.21
C ALA A 182 -10.46 1.31 6.64
N PRO A 183 -9.64 0.47 7.30
CA PRO A 183 -9.27 0.67 8.70
C PRO A 183 -8.34 1.86 8.93
N PHE A 184 -7.51 2.21 7.94
CA PHE A 184 -6.57 3.33 8.04
C PHE A 184 -7.14 4.67 7.55
N GLU A 185 -8.38 4.67 7.09
CA GLU A 185 -9.01 5.87 6.53
C GLU A 185 -9.28 6.92 7.61
N ALA A 186 -9.23 8.21 7.25
CA ALA A 186 -9.41 9.29 8.22
C ALA A 186 -10.78 9.31 8.89
N GLY A 187 -11.82 8.85 8.19
CA GLY A 187 -13.16 8.67 8.76
C GLY A 187 -13.27 7.51 9.76
N ASN A 188 -12.24 6.69 9.91
CA ASN A 188 -12.22 5.54 10.81
C ASN A 188 -11.86 5.94 12.25
N THR A 189 -12.31 5.15 13.22
CA THR A 189 -11.96 5.36 14.65
C THR A 189 -10.48 5.14 14.96
N MET A 190 -9.76 4.40 14.12
CA MET A 190 -8.33 4.13 14.27
C MET A 190 -7.46 5.37 14.00
N TYR A 191 -7.83 6.18 13.02
CA TYR A 191 -7.05 7.36 12.62
C TYR A 191 -6.82 8.38 13.75
N PRO A 192 -7.86 8.86 14.47
CA PRO A 192 -7.67 9.79 15.60
C PRO A 192 -7.03 9.11 16.82
N ARG A 193 -6.92 7.78 16.86
CA ARG A 193 -6.13 7.08 17.89
C ARG A 193 -4.65 7.12 17.56
N ILE A 194 -4.29 6.91 16.29
CA ILE A 194 -2.92 7.00 15.80
C ILE A 194 -2.38 8.42 16.00
N GLU A 195 -3.18 9.44 15.70
CA GLU A 195 -2.82 10.84 15.96
C GLU A 195 -2.47 11.08 17.43
N ARG A 196 -3.33 10.63 18.34
CA ARG A 196 -3.11 10.78 19.79
C ARG A 196 -1.88 10.04 20.28
N VAL A 197 -1.59 8.87 19.74
CA VAL A 197 -0.38 8.10 20.09
C VAL A 197 0.87 8.87 19.65
N LEU A 198 0.88 9.41 18.43
CA LEU A 198 2.02 10.19 17.91
C LEU A 198 2.22 11.53 18.64
N GLN A 199 1.15 12.10 19.23
CA GLN A 199 1.22 13.34 20.02
C GLN A 199 1.46 13.09 21.52
N SER A 200 1.50 11.83 21.97
CA SER A 200 1.67 11.45 23.37
C SER A 200 3.03 10.84 23.64
N ASP A 201 3.51 10.89 24.88
CA ASP A 201 4.75 10.21 25.29
C ASP A 201 4.68 8.67 25.17
N ASN A 202 3.47 8.12 24.98
CA ASN A 202 3.27 6.69 24.75
C ASN A 202 3.57 6.33 23.31
N MET A 203 4.80 5.88 23.06
CA MET A 203 5.33 5.55 21.73
C MET A 203 4.78 4.24 21.11
N THR A 204 3.75 3.64 21.71
CA THR A 204 3.21 2.32 21.31
C THR A 204 1.69 2.36 21.13
N LEU A 205 1.21 1.76 20.04
CA LEU A 205 -0.21 1.48 19.87
C LEU A 205 -0.67 0.41 20.88
N GLY A 206 -1.92 0.53 21.34
CA GLY A 206 -2.52 -0.48 22.21
C GLY A 206 -2.58 -1.85 21.52
N SER A 207 -2.36 -2.93 22.27
CA SER A 207 -2.31 -4.30 21.73
C SER A 207 -3.55 -4.69 20.91
N ASN A 208 -4.72 -4.15 21.27
CA ASN A 208 -5.98 -4.38 20.55
C ASN A 208 -5.96 -3.78 19.14
N ASP A 209 -5.40 -2.58 18.99
CA ASP A 209 -5.34 -1.88 17.71
C ASP A 209 -4.32 -2.57 16.78
N VAL A 210 -3.18 -3.02 17.32
CA VAL A 210 -2.19 -3.83 16.59
C VAL A 210 -2.81 -5.15 16.12
N LEU A 211 -3.52 -5.85 17.01
CA LEU A 211 -4.18 -7.11 16.70
C LEU A 211 -5.27 -6.91 15.64
N PHE A 212 -6.03 -5.81 15.70
CA PHE A 212 -7.01 -5.46 14.67
C PHE A 212 -6.37 -5.28 13.29
N ILE A 213 -5.25 -4.55 13.20
CA ILE A 213 -4.49 -4.38 11.94
C ILE A 213 -4.03 -5.73 11.39
N ILE A 214 -3.47 -6.60 12.25
CA ILE A 214 -3.00 -7.93 11.84
C ILE A 214 -4.17 -8.78 11.33
N LEU A 215 -5.28 -8.84 12.07
CA LEU A 215 -6.48 -9.59 11.66
C LEU A 215 -7.04 -9.08 10.33
N TYR A 216 -7.06 -7.77 10.13
CA TYR A 216 -7.47 -7.16 8.87
C TYR A 216 -6.57 -7.62 7.70
N LEU A 217 -5.24 -7.52 7.84
CA LEU A 217 -4.30 -7.97 6.80
C LEU A 217 -4.44 -9.46 6.50
N VAL A 218 -4.59 -10.30 7.53
CA VAL A 218 -4.84 -11.74 7.37
C VAL A 218 -6.15 -11.98 6.61
N SER A 219 -7.21 -11.23 6.92
CA SER A 219 -8.49 -11.34 6.20
C SER A 219 -8.36 -11.02 4.71
N ILE A 220 -7.59 -9.99 4.33
CA ILE A 220 -7.31 -9.66 2.93
C ILE A 220 -6.55 -10.81 2.26
N ILE A 221 -5.54 -11.37 2.92
CA ILE A 221 -4.76 -12.49 2.35
C ILE A 221 -5.68 -13.70 2.09
N ILE A 222 -6.60 -14.01 3.00
CA ILE A 222 -7.59 -15.09 2.83
C ILE A 222 -8.51 -14.79 1.64
N ILE A 223 -9.08 -13.58 1.57
CA ILE A 223 -9.93 -13.15 0.46
C ILE A 223 -9.18 -13.27 -0.87
N ASN A 224 -7.93 -12.82 -0.93
CA ASN A 224 -7.09 -12.92 -2.12
C ASN A 224 -6.88 -14.38 -2.53
N ALA A 225 -6.55 -15.27 -1.58
CA ALA A 225 -6.37 -16.69 -1.87
C ALA A 225 -7.66 -17.30 -2.46
N ILE A 226 -8.83 -16.94 -1.95
CA ILE A 226 -10.12 -17.37 -2.47
C ILE A 226 -10.33 -16.85 -3.89
N ILE A 227 -10.10 -15.56 -4.15
CA ILE A 227 -10.26 -14.95 -5.47
C ILE A 227 -9.31 -15.59 -6.49
N LEU A 228 -8.04 -15.80 -6.13
CA LEU A 228 -7.05 -16.47 -6.98
C LEU A 228 -7.47 -17.90 -7.33
N ARG A 229 -8.09 -18.63 -6.39
CA ARG A 229 -8.62 -19.97 -6.66
C ARG A 229 -9.63 -19.96 -7.80
N PHE A 230 -10.57 -19.01 -7.79
CA PHE A 230 -11.60 -18.86 -8.82
C PHE A 230 -11.06 -18.25 -10.12
N SER A 231 -9.93 -17.53 -10.06
CA SER A 231 -9.35 -16.83 -11.20
C SER A 231 -8.39 -17.68 -12.04
N LYS A 232 -8.12 -18.94 -11.67
CA LYS A 232 -7.15 -19.82 -12.37
C LYS A 232 -7.36 -19.91 -13.88
N THR A 233 -8.59 -20.16 -14.30
CA THR A 233 -8.93 -20.32 -15.73
C THR A 233 -8.82 -19.01 -16.48
N ARG A 234 -9.28 -17.92 -15.85
CA ARG A 234 -9.21 -16.55 -16.38
C ARG A 234 -7.77 -16.09 -16.56
N TRP A 235 -6.93 -16.30 -15.56
CA TRP A 235 -5.51 -15.95 -15.58
C TRP A 235 -4.77 -16.57 -16.78
N ILE A 236 -5.03 -17.84 -17.07
CA ILE A 236 -4.44 -18.51 -18.26
C ILE A 236 -4.95 -17.87 -19.55
N LYS A 237 -6.26 -17.62 -19.67
CA LYS A 237 -6.86 -17.01 -20.87
C LYS A 237 -6.32 -15.59 -21.13
N MET A 238 -5.95 -14.85 -20.08
CA MET A 238 -5.47 -13.47 -20.19
C MET A 238 -4.04 -13.34 -20.69
N GLY A 239 -3.27 -14.44 -20.77
CA GLY A 239 -1.89 -14.38 -21.26
C GLY A 239 -1.53 -15.42 -22.31
N ILE A 240 -2.54 -15.86 -23.08
CA ILE A 240 -2.41 -16.52 -24.38
C ILE A 240 -2.79 -15.49 -25.45
#